data_AF-A0A1E2S2W7-F1
#
_entry.id   AF-A0A1E2S2W7-F1
#
_cell.length_a   1.000
_cell.length_b   1.000
_cell.length_c   1.000
_cell.angle_alpha   90.00
_cell.angle_beta   90.00
_cell.angle_gamma   90.00
#
_symmetry.space_group_name_H-M   'P 1'
#
loop_
_entity.id
_entity.type
_entity.pdbx_description
1 polymer ?
#
loop_
_entity_poly.entity_id
_entity_poly.type
_entity_poly.pdbx_seq_one_letter_code
_entity_poly.pdbx_strand_id
1 'polypeptide(L)'
;MIIWLASYPRSGNTFFRSVLKHYFDLQSYSIHGDHRDIGANEGLGDLVGHMQGDKGTLDLDALRHDREIHVVKTHDLPCEYMQGSDEVIYVSRDGRDATTSYLKYLHRVAGLPATSLEDVIAGKVPFGFWGNHVHRWRQAVFDRIQFFRFEEITADPYSLADRLAESIGRGRSREPFPDFNSFKESAPNFFGSGKSGNFANQFSEEELALFELYSGPAMRLAGYSSSELDENEVAAYGAFCANVTDGNSAIGEAARLRAELQQARKRYNSAEQALQKERKLRHELSERHDRLRRYTGLELYRKVFPK
;
A
#
# COMPACT_ATOMS: atom_id res chain seq x y z
N MET A 1 -13.76 -14.72 -23.67
CA MET A 1 -14.29 -13.53 -22.95
C MET A 1 -13.35 -13.24 -21.79
N ILE A 2 -12.98 -11.97 -21.59
CA ILE A 2 -12.15 -11.56 -20.44
C ILE A 2 -13.04 -11.04 -19.30
N ILE A 3 -12.69 -11.45 -18.08
CA ILE A 3 -13.12 -10.81 -16.83
C ILE A 3 -11.88 -10.27 -16.12
N TRP A 4 -11.80 -8.94 -15.96
CA TRP A 4 -10.75 -8.30 -15.18
C TRP A 4 -11.05 -8.38 -13.69
N LEU A 5 -10.14 -8.96 -12.91
CA LEU A 5 -10.20 -8.93 -11.45
C LEU A 5 -9.23 -7.86 -10.93
N ALA A 6 -9.76 -6.64 -10.77
CA ALA A 6 -9.01 -5.47 -10.37
C ALA A 6 -9.14 -5.21 -8.86
N SER A 7 -8.04 -4.80 -8.22
CA SER A 7 -8.07 -4.24 -6.88
C SER A 7 -6.78 -3.53 -6.54
N TYR A 8 -6.81 -2.60 -5.57
CA TYR A 8 -5.59 -2.12 -4.95
C TYR A 8 -4.85 -3.29 -4.28
N PRO A 9 -3.49 -3.32 -4.27
CA PRO A 9 -2.73 -4.36 -3.62
C PRO A 9 -3.25 -4.70 -2.21
N ARG A 10 -3.34 -6.00 -1.92
CA ARG A 10 -3.78 -6.54 -0.62
C ARG A 10 -5.24 -6.28 -0.23
N SER A 11 -6.11 -6.09 -1.21
CA SER A 11 -7.57 -5.93 -1.01
C SER A 11 -8.39 -7.22 -1.18
N GLY A 12 -7.76 -8.40 -1.17
CA GLY A 12 -8.50 -9.68 -1.18
C GLY A 12 -8.54 -10.45 -2.50
N ASN A 13 -7.73 -10.03 -3.49
CA ASN A 13 -7.61 -10.66 -4.80
C ASN A 13 -7.41 -12.20 -4.72
N THR A 14 -6.52 -12.68 -3.83
CA THR A 14 -6.29 -14.12 -3.63
C THR A 14 -7.53 -14.86 -3.13
N PHE A 15 -8.28 -14.29 -2.18
CA PHE A 15 -9.50 -14.91 -1.68
C PHE A 15 -10.54 -15.03 -2.79
N PHE A 16 -10.73 -13.95 -3.55
CA PHE A 16 -11.68 -13.92 -4.66
C PHE A 16 -11.34 -14.96 -5.74
N ARG A 17 -10.06 -15.08 -6.11
CA ARG A 17 -9.57 -16.09 -7.04
C ARG A 17 -9.84 -17.52 -6.53
N SER A 18 -9.69 -17.78 -5.23
CA SER A 18 -10.05 -19.06 -4.63
C SER A 18 -11.56 -19.36 -4.73
N VAL A 19 -12.43 -18.36 -4.55
CA VAL A 19 -13.88 -18.49 -4.77
C VAL A 19 -14.15 -18.87 -6.23
N LEU A 20 -13.53 -18.17 -7.18
CA LEU A 20 -13.66 -18.47 -8.62
C LEU A 20 -13.21 -19.89 -8.96
N LYS A 21 -12.06 -20.33 -8.43
CA LYS A 21 -11.53 -21.67 -8.64
C LYS A 21 -12.41 -22.74 -8.00
N HIS A 22 -12.89 -22.52 -6.77
CA HIS A 22 -13.65 -23.52 -6.04
C HIS A 22 -15.04 -23.74 -6.63
N TYR A 23 -15.76 -22.65 -6.91
CA TYR A 23 -17.17 -22.73 -7.32
C TYR A 23 -17.39 -22.78 -8.83
N PHE A 24 -16.44 -22.34 -9.65
CA PHE A 24 -16.63 -22.26 -11.10
C PHE A 24 -15.52 -22.94 -11.91
N ASP A 25 -14.56 -23.56 -11.21
CA ASP A 25 -13.33 -24.13 -11.76
C ASP A 25 -12.50 -23.14 -12.62
N LEU A 26 -12.74 -21.84 -12.43
CA LEU A 26 -12.08 -20.78 -13.20
C LEU A 26 -10.68 -20.52 -12.63
N GLN A 27 -9.69 -20.67 -13.50
CA GLN A 27 -8.33 -20.25 -13.22
C GLN A 27 -8.11 -18.81 -13.67
N SER A 28 -7.04 -18.20 -13.16
CA SER A 28 -6.75 -16.79 -13.37
C SER A 28 -5.29 -16.51 -13.68
N TYR A 29 -5.08 -15.65 -14.67
CA TYR A 29 -3.79 -15.08 -15.01
C TYR A 29 -3.47 -13.89 -14.09
N SER A 30 -2.19 -13.55 -13.94
CA SER A 30 -1.78 -12.28 -13.33
C SER A 30 -0.89 -11.52 -14.29
N ILE A 31 -1.35 -10.35 -14.71
CA ILE A 31 -0.67 -9.52 -15.70
C ILE A 31 0.72 -9.06 -15.22
N HIS A 32 0.98 -9.11 -13.91
CA HIS A 32 2.22 -8.70 -13.25
C HIS A 32 3.23 -9.84 -13.04
N GLY A 33 2.90 -11.08 -13.46
CA GLY A 33 3.73 -12.24 -13.22
C GLY A 33 3.90 -12.52 -11.72
N ASP A 34 2.93 -13.21 -11.10
CA ASP A 34 2.90 -13.52 -9.66
C ASP A 34 3.97 -14.57 -9.22
N HIS A 35 5.14 -14.60 -9.86
CA HIS A 35 6.22 -15.58 -9.63
C HIS A 35 6.71 -15.60 -8.19
N ARG A 36 6.68 -14.46 -7.48
CA ARG A 36 7.12 -14.34 -6.08
C ARG A 36 6.00 -14.49 -5.04
N ASP A 37 4.74 -14.48 -5.48
CA ASP A 37 3.57 -14.47 -4.58
C ASP A 37 2.91 -15.85 -4.47
N ILE A 38 2.59 -16.45 -5.61
CA ILE A 38 1.80 -17.69 -5.69
C ILE A 38 2.62 -18.80 -6.35
N GLY A 39 3.46 -18.46 -7.34
CA GLY A 39 4.30 -19.44 -8.05
C GLY A 39 5.37 -20.12 -7.18
N ALA A 40 5.71 -19.54 -6.03
CA ALA A 40 6.70 -20.11 -5.09
C ALA A 40 6.10 -21.12 -4.10
N ASN A 41 4.77 -21.26 -4.02
CA ASN A 41 4.08 -22.20 -3.14
C ASN A 41 3.05 -23.01 -3.95
N GLU A 42 3.42 -24.23 -4.36
CA GLU A 42 2.60 -25.12 -5.19
C GLU A 42 1.18 -25.31 -4.60
N GLY A 43 1.06 -25.48 -3.28
CA GLY A 43 -0.25 -25.64 -2.62
C GLY A 43 -1.14 -24.39 -2.68
N LEU A 44 -0.55 -23.19 -2.72
CA LEU A 44 -1.28 -21.94 -2.92
C LEU A 44 -1.69 -21.75 -4.39
N GLY A 45 -0.85 -22.19 -5.33
CA GLY A 45 -1.12 -22.18 -6.76
C GLY A 45 -2.38 -22.98 -7.12
N ASP A 46 -2.49 -24.20 -6.58
CA ASP A 46 -3.64 -25.08 -6.81
C ASP A 46 -4.93 -24.54 -6.20
N LEU A 47 -4.83 -23.98 -4.99
CA LEU A 47 -5.97 -23.42 -4.27
C LEU A 47 -6.55 -22.17 -4.95
N VAL A 48 -5.69 -21.34 -5.55
CA VAL A 48 -6.05 -20.06 -6.15
C VAL A 48 -6.29 -20.20 -7.66
N GLY A 49 -5.92 -21.33 -8.26
CA GLY A 49 -6.05 -21.58 -9.70
C GLY A 49 -5.19 -20.62 -10.52
N HIS A 50 -3.92 -20.45 -10.18
CA HIS A 50 -3.03 -19.55 -10.93
C HIS A 50 -2.58 -20.18 -12.26
N MET A 51 -2.74 -19.44 -13.36
CA MET A 51 -2.12 -19.76 -14.64
C MET A 51 -0.88 -18.90 -14.89
N GLN A 52 0.15 -19.51 -15.47
CA GLN A 52 1.34 -18.78 -15.91
C GLN A 52 0.98 -17.84 -17.07
N GLY A 53 1.61 -16.67 -17.05
CA GLY A 53 1.41 -15.61 -18.03
C GLY A 53 1.51 -14.25 -17.35
N ASP A 54 1.99 -13.27 -18.10
CA ASP A 54 2.17 -11.87 -17.72
C ASP A 54 1.82 -10.97 -18.91
N LYS A 55 1.89 -9.65 -18.73
CA LYS A 55 1.58 -8.67 -19.78
C LYS A 55 2.42 -8.86 -21.06
N GLY A 56 3.61 -9.44 -20.98
CA GLY A 56 4.47 -9.67 -22.15
C GLY A 56 4.14 -10.96 -22.91
N THR A 57 3.37 -11.86 -22.32
CA THR A 57 3.10 -13.21 -22.83
C THR A 57 1.62 -13.49 -23.10
N LEU A 58 0.72 -12.73 -22.47
CA LEU A 58 -0.72 -12.88 -22.65
C LEU A 58 -1.21 -12.11 -23.88
N ASP A 59 -1.77 -12.83 -24.84
CA ASP A 59 -2.53 -12.25 -25.94
C ASP A 59 -3.94 -11.90 -25.47
N LEU A 60 -4.11 -10.69 -24.94
CA LEU A 60 -5.39 -10.21 -24.44
C LEU A 60 -6.47 -10.16 -25.53
N ASP A 61 -6.10 -9.91 -26.78
CA ASP A 61 -7.08 -9.89 -27.88
C ASP A 61 -7.57 -11.30 -28.19
N ALA A 62 -6.68 -12.30 -28.19
CA ALA A 62 -7.10 -13.70 -28.34
C ALA A 62 -8.01 -14.15 -27.19
N LEU A 63 -7.66 -13.87 -25.93
CA LEU A 63 -8.47 -14.23 -24.76
C LEU A 63 -9.87 -13.57 -24.79
N ARG A 64 -9.95 -12.34 -25.31
CA ARG A 64 -11.22 -11.62 -25.45
C ARG A 64 -12.17 -12.31 -26.43
N HIS A 65 -11.65 -12.79 -27.56
CA HIS A 65 -12.41 -13.48 -28.61
C HIS A 65 -12.63 -14.98 -28.37
N ASP A 66 -11.99 -15.55 -27.35
CA ASP A 66 -12.23 -16.92 -26.94
C ASP A 66 -13.68 -17.11 -26.43
N ARG A 67 -14.25 -18.29 -26.65
CA ARG A 67 -15.55 -18.68 -26.10
C ARG A 67 -15.49 -19.02 -24.63
N GLU A 68 -14.31 -19.40 -24.13
CA GLU A 68 -14.09 -19.62 -22.70
C GLU A 68 -13.93 -18.32 -21.91
N ILE A 69 -14.17 -18.42 -20.60
CA ILE A 69 -14.03 -17.31 -19.65
C ILE A 69 -12.59 -17.28 -19.14
N HIS A 70 -11.93 -16.14 -19.34
CA HIS A 70 -10.56 -15.90 -18.91
C HIS A 70 -10.51 -14.81 -17.86
N VAL A 71 -10.10 -15.17 -16.64
CA VAL A 71 -9.98 -14.21 -15.54
C VAL A 71 -8.56 -13.65 -15.53
N VAL A 72 -8.42 -12.33 -15.58
CA VAL A 72 -7.12 -11.65 -15.57
C VAL A 72 -7.03 -10.72 -14.35
N LYS A 73 -6.17 -11.08 -13.40
CA LYS A 73 -5.92 -10.28 -12.19
C LYS A 73 -4.99 -9.11 -12.51
N THR A 74 -5.33 -7.95 -11.93
CA THR A 74 -4.51 -6.73 -12.03
C THR A 74 -4.58 -5.84 -10.78
N HIS A 75 -3.55 -5.03 -10.61
CA HIS A 75 -3.49 -3.88 -9.68
C HIS A 75 -3.37 -2.55 -10.41
N ASP A 76 -3.51 -2.56 -11.74
CA ASP A 76 -3.40 -1.35 -12.55
C ASP A 76 -4.70 -0.55 -12.46
N LEU A 77 -4.57 0.75 -12.70
CA LEU A 77 -5.70 1.63 -12.94
C LEU A 77 -6.35 1.25 -14.29
N PRO A 78 -7.60 1.69 -14.55
CA PRO A 78 -8.18 1.61 -15.89
C PRO A 78 -7.23 2.26 -16.90
N CYS A 79 -6.90 1.52 -17.96
CA CYS A 79 -5.82 1.84 -18.91
C CYS A 79 -6.10 1.24 -20.29
N GLU A 80 -5.24 1.53 -21.27
CA GLU A 80 -5.51 1.38 -22.70
C GLU A 80 -5.73 -0.05 -23.20
N TYR A 81 -5.25 -1.08 -22.49
CA TYR A 81 -5.42 -2.47 -22.91
C TYR A 81 -6.72 -3.11 -22.38
N MET A 82 -7.49 -2.38 -21.58
CA MET A 82 -8.84 -2.76 -21.13
C MET A 82 -9.86 -2.13 -22.06
N GLN A 83 -10.81 -2.92 -22.57
CA GLN A 83 -11.87 -2.43 -23.45
C GLN A 83 -13.16 -2.21 -22.66
N GLY A 84 -13.94 -1.18 -23.00
CA GLY A 84 -15.21 -0.89 -22.29
C GLY A 84 -16.23 -2.04 -22.33
N SER A 85 -16.14 -2.91 -23.34
CA SER A 85 -16.96 -4.12 -23.47
C SER A 85 -16.49 -5.31 -22.61
N ASP A 86 -15.28 -5.23 -22.03
CA ASP A 86 -14.77 -6.23 -21.09
C ASP A 86 -15.60 -6.20 -19.81
N GLU A 87 -15.68 -7.35 -19.14
CA GLU A 87 -16.28 -7.41 -17.81
C GLU A 87 -15.24 -7.10 -16.74
N VAL A 88 -15.63 -6.33 -15.73
CA VAL A 88 -14.76 -5.95 -14.61
C VAL A 88 -15.39 -6.33 -13.29
N ILE A 89 -14.59 -6.97 -12.45
CA ILE A 89 -14.83 -7.17 -11.04
C ILE A 89 -13.80 -6.34 -10.29
N TYR A 90 -14.26 -5.34 -9.54
CA TYR A 90 -13.42 -4.54 -8.67
C TYR A 90 -13.63 -4.92 -7.21
N VAL A 91 -12.55 -5.26 -6.51
CA VAL A 91 -12.59 -5.58 -5.07
C VAL A 91 -11.89 -4.48 -4.27
N SER A 92 -12.62 -3.82 -3.37
CA SER A 92 -12.06 -2.93 -2.37
C SER A 92 -11.95 -3.61 -1.01
N ARG A 93 -11.02 -3.15 -0.19
CA ARG A 93 -10.95 -3.42 1.24
C ARG A 93 -10.87 -2.08 1.96
N ASP A 94 -11.20 -2.04 3.25
CA ASP A 94 -10.95 -0.84 4.07
C ASP A 94 -9.53 -0.34 3.83
N GLY A 95 -9.40 0.91 3.39
CA GLY A 95 -8.13 1.42 2.89
C GLY A 95 -7.03 1.43 3.96
N ARG A 96 -7.39 1.49 5.25
CA ARG A 96 -6.43 1.45 6.37
C ARG A 96 -5.88 0.04 6.56
N ASP A 97 -6.74 -0.96 6.48
CA ASP A 97 -6.33 -2.37 6.52
C ASP A 97 -5.56 -2.79 5.25
N ALA A 98 -5.98 -2.30 4.08
CA ALA A 98 -5.28 -2.54 2.82
C ALA A 98 -3.87 -1.94 2.85
N THR A 99 -3.73 -0.68 3.30
CA THR A 99 -2.46 0.04 3.40
C THR A 99 -1.49 -0.65 4.38
N THR A 100 -1.94 -1.00 5.59
CA THR A 100 -1.10 -1.73 6.55
C THR A 100 -0.73 -3.13 6.08
N SER A 101 -1.65 -3.83 5.41
CA SER A 101 -1.34 -5.12 4.80
C SER A 101 -0.34 -4.98 3.64
N TYR A 102 -0.39 -3.89 2.88
CA TYR A 102 0.52 -3.65 1.77
C TYR A 102 1.91 -3.30 2.27
N LEU A 103 2.04 -2.47 3.31
CA LEU A 103 3.32 -2.22 3.96
C LEU A 103 4.03 -3.52 4.39
N LYS A 104 3.30 -4.42 5.06
CA LYS A 104 3.85 -5.74 5.47
C LYS A 104 4.29 -6.58 4.29
N TYR A 105 3.52 -6.55 3.20
CA TYR A 105 3.86 -7.23 1.96
C TYR A 105 5.14 -6.64 1.34
N LEU A 106 5.23 -5.31 1.26
CA LEU A 106 6.39 -4.62 0.71
C LEU A 106 7.67 -4.99 1.47
N HIS A 107 7.59 -5.04 2.80
CA HIS A 107 8.72 -5.42 3.66
C HIS A 107 9.13 -6.88 3.51
N ARG A 108 8.17 -7.81 3.49
CA ARG A 108 8.43 -9.25 3.64
C ARG A 108 8.57 -10.00 2.32
N VAL A 109 7.90 -9.53 1.27
CA VAL A 109 7.75 -10.25 0.00
C VAL A 109 8.36 -9.45 -1.15
N ALA A 110 8.03 -8.17 -1.26
CA ALA A 110 8.56 -7.33 -2.35
C ALA A 110 10.04 -6.94 -2.16
N GLY A 111 10.59 -7.10 -0.95
CA GLY A 111 11.99 -6.78 -0.63
C GLY A 111 12.25 -5.28 -0.48
N LEU A 112 11.24 -4.50 -0.06
CA LEU A 112 11.33 -3.05 0.18
C LEU A 112 11.18 -2.73 1.68
N PRO A 113 12.14 -3.12 2.55
CA PRO A 113 12.01 -2.98 4.00
C PRO A 113 12.09 -1.54 4.52
N ALA A 114 12.57 -0.60 3.70
CA ALA A 114 12.74 0.81 4.08
C ALA A 114 11.46 1.66 3.89
N THR A 115 10.43 1.12 3.24
CA THR A 115 9.17 1.83 3.01
C THR A 115 8.48 2.13 4.33
N SER A 116 8.05 3.38 4.54
CA SER A 116 7.26 3.78 5.71
C SER A 116 5.75 3.66 5.46
N LEU A 117 4.92 3.73 6.50
CA LEU A 117 3.47 3.74 6.31
C LEU A 117 3.03 5.01 5.58
N GLU A 118 3.68 6.14 5.87
CA GLU A 118 3.46 7.42 5.21
C GLU A 118 3.78 7.36 3.70
N ASP A 119 4.81 6.60 3.30
CA ASP A 119 5.09 6.38 1.88
C ASP A 119 3.95 5.62 1.19
N VAL A 120 3.35 4.62 1.85
CA VAL A 120 2.20 3.89 1.31
C VAL A 120 0.96 4.79 1.25
N ILE A 121 0.68 5.54 2.32
CA ILE A 121 -0.46 6.47 2.38
C ILE A 121 -0.35 7.55 1.29
N ALA A 122 0.85 8.10 1.08
CA ALA A 122 1.10 9.14 0.09
C ALA A 122 1.28 8.58 -1.34
N GLY A 123 1.27 7.26 -1.51
CA GLY A 123 1.38 6.61 -2.82
C GLY A 123 2.78 6.61 -3.41
N LYS A 124 3.82 6.74 -2.59
CA LYS A 124 5.24 6.60 -2.98
C LYS A 124 5.66 5.12 -3.08
N VAL A 125 4.75 4.30 -3.60
CA VAL A 125 4.87 2.85 -3.74
C VAL A 125 4.25 2.46 -5.09
N PRO A 126 4.52 1.25 -5.60
CA PRO A 126 3.86 0.78 -6.80
C PRO A 126 2.33 0.90 -6.69
N PHE A 127 1.68 1.22 -7.80
CA PHE A 127 0.22 1.42 -7.92
C PHE A 127 -0.35 2.66 -7.20
N GLY A 128 0.50 3.53 -6.64
CA GLY A 128 0.09 4.79 -6.04
C GLY A 128 -0.61 4.62 -4.68
N PHE A 129 -1.41 5.61 -4.28
CA PHE A 129 -2.16 5.53 -3.02
C PHE A 129 -3.56 4.93 -3.25
N TRP A 130 -4.05 4.25 -2.21
CA TRP A 130 -5.34 3.54 -2.22
C TRP A 130 -6.51 4.40 -2.70
N GLY A 131 -6.56 5.66 -2.23
CA GLY A 131 -7.66 6.57 -2.54
C GLY A 131 -7.81 6.88 -4.03
N ASN A 132 -6.71 7.22 -4.72
CA ASN A 132 -6.72 7.42 -6.17
C ASN A 132 -7.12 6.14 -6.90
N HIS A 133 -6.65 4.98 -6.43
CA HIS A 133 -7.01 3.70 -7.05
C HIS A 133 -8.52 3.45 -7.02
N VAL A 134 -9.15 3.62 -5.85
CA VAL A 134 -10.62 3.52 -5.70
C VAL A 134 -11.33 4.56 -6.56
N HIS A 135 -10.89 5.82 -6.51
CA HIS A 135 -11.50 6.91 -7.28
C HIS A 135 -11.49 6.60 -8.78
N ARG A 136 -10.32 6.24 -9.33
CA ARG A 136 -10.15 5.94 -10.77
C ARG A 136 -11.03 4.79 -11.22
N TRP A 137 -11.16 3.73 -10.42
CA TRP A 137 -12.04 2.61 -10.73
C TRP A 137 -13.53 2.95 -10.57
N ARG A 138 -13.90 3.81 -9.62
CA ARG A 138 -15.28 4.32 -9.48
C ARG A 138 -15.70 5.23 -10.62
N GLN A 139 -14.75 5.93 -11.26
CA GLN A 139 -14.97 6.78 -12.43
C GLN A 139 -14.79 6.01 -13.76
N ALA A 140 -14.45 4.72 -13.70
CA ALA A 140 -14.22 3.93 -14.90
C ALA A 140 -15.54 3.63 -15.62
N VAL A 141 -15.51 3.74 -16.95
CA VAL A 141 -16.68 3.45 -17.80
C VAL A 141 -16.48 2.10 -18.46
N PHE A 142 -17.23 1.11 -18.00
CA PHE A 142 -17.31 -0.24 -18.56
C PHE A 142 -18.78 -0.63 -18.65
N ASP A 143 -19.14 -1.39 -19.68
CA ASP A 143 -20.51 -1.88 -19.88
C ASP A 143 -20.96 -2.78 -18.72
N ARG A 144 -20.02 -3.56 -18.15
CA ARG A 144 -20.24 -4.46 -17.03
C ARG A 144 -19.14 -4.32 -15.99
N ILE A 145 -19.40 -3.56 -14.93
CA ILE A 145 -18.51 -3.44 -13.77
C ILE A 145 -19.25 -3.72 -12.46
N GLN A 146 -18.69 -4.60 -11.65
CA GLN A 146 -19.23 -4.98 -10.33
C GLN A 146 -18.23 -4.60 -9.24
N PHE A 147 -18.74 -4.08 -8.12
CA PHE A 147 -17.93 -3.66 -6.97
C PHE A 147 -18.23 -4.54 -5.76
N PHE A 148 -17.18 -5.05 -5.14
CA PHE A 148 -17.26 -5.88 -3.93
C PHE A 148 -16.38 -5.34 -2.83
N ARG A 149 -16.81 -5.47 -1.58
CA ARG A 149 -15.95 -5.24 -0.41
C ARG A 149 -15.41 -6.55 0.12
N PHE A 150 -14.13 -6.57 0.45
CA PHE A 150 -13.43 -7.72 1.02
C PHE A 150 -14.16 -8.26 2.25
N GLU A 151 -14.66 -7.36 3.09
CA GLU A 151 -15.34 -7.70 4.33
C GLU A 151 -16.66 -8.42 4.10
N GLU A 152 -17.36 -8.11 3.00
CA GLU A 152 -18.63 -8.76 2.65
C GLU A 152 -18.37 -10.15 2.08
N ILE A 153 -17.44 -10.24 1.13
CA ILE A 153 -17.16 -11.51 0.43
C ILE A 153 -16.52 -12.55 1.35
N THR A 154 -15.79 -12.12 2.39
CA THR A 154 -15.21 -13.04 3.38
C THR A 154 -16.19 -13.44 4.47
N ALA A 155 -17.17 -12.59 4.78
CA ALA A 155 -18.24 -12.93 5.72
C ALA A 155 -19.25 -13.92 5.13
N ASP A 156 -19.57 -13.77 3.85
CA ASP A 156 -20.52 -14.65 3.14
C ASP A 156 -20.05 -14.96 1.70
N PRO A 157 -19.15 -15.97 1.54
CA PRO A 157 -18.69 -16.39 0.21
C PRO A 157 -19.78 -17.06 -0.63
N TYR A 158 -20.86 -17.56 -0.02
CA TYR A 158 -21.98 -18.17 -0.75
C TYR A 158 -22.78 -17.10 -1.49
N SER A 159 -23.10 -16.00 -0.81
CA SER A 159 -23.75 -14.85 -1.45
C SER A 159 -22.89 -14.24 -2.58
N LEU A 160 -21.56 -14.22 -2.43
CA LEU A 160 -20.67 -13.83 -3.53
C LEU A 160 -20.82 -14.80 -4.72
N ALA A 161 -20.75 -16.11 -4.46
CA ALA A 161 -20.86 -17.12 -5.52
C ALA A 161 -22.22 -17.02 -6.25
N ASP A 162 -23.31 -16.78 -5.54
CA ASP A 162 -24.63 -16.66 -6.17
C ASP A 162 -24.71 -15.43 -7.11
N ARG A 163 -24.11 -14.30 -6.73
CA ARG A 163 -24.01 -13.13 -7.62
C ARG A 163 -23.13 -13.38 -8.84
N LEU A 164 -22.02 -14.12 -8.66
CA LEU A 164 -21.11 -14.44 -9.75
C LEU A 164 -21.69 -15.49 -10.71
N ALA A 165 -22.53 -16.41 -10.22
CA ALA A 165 -23.14 -17.46 -11.04
C ALA A 165 -23.94 -16.88 -12.22
N GLU A 166 -24.61 -15.74 -12.01
CA GLU A 166 -25.34 -15.03 -13.06
C GLU A 166 -24.40 -14.45 -14.13
N SER A 167 -23.33 -13.74 -13.73
CA SER A 167 -22.40 -13.13 -14.71
C SER A 167 -21.52 -14.15 -15.43
N ILE A 168 -21.14 -15.22 -14.73
CA ILE A 168 -20.35 -16.33 -15.27
C ILE A 168 -21.24 -17.28 -16.10
N GLY A 169 -22.56 -17.29 -15.87
CA GLY A 169 -23.50 -18.21 -16.52
C GLY A 169 -23.29 -19.67 -16.14
N ARG A 170 -22.71 -19.94 -14.96
CA ARG A 170 -22.42 -21.30 -14.45
C ARG A 170 -22.90 -21.42 -13.00
N GLY A 171 -23.46 -22.58 -12.63
CA GLY A 171 -23.79 -22.87 -11.23
C GLY A 171 -22.56 -23.24 -10.40
N ARG A 172 -22.72 -23.23 -9.06
CA ARG A 172 -21.67 -23.62 -8.11
C ARG A 172 -21.30 -25.10 -8.27
N SER A 173 -20.01 -25.40 -8.42
CA SER A 173 -19.51 -26.76 -8.71
C SER A 173 -19.08 -27.57 -7.49
N ARG A 174 -18.72 -26.92 -6.37
CA ARG A 174 -18.20 -27.58 -5.16
C ARG A 174 -18.73 -26.89 -3.91
N GLU A 175 -19.18 -27.67 -2.93
CA GLU A 175 -19.65 -27.19 -1.63
C GLU A 175 -19.25 -28.17 -0.52
N PRO A 176 -19.00 -27.71 0.72
CA PRO A 176 -18.97 -26.31 1.16
C PRO A 176 -17.67 -25.57 0.80
N PHE A 177 -17.67 -24.23 0.81
CA PHE A 177 -16.43 -23.46 0.65
C PHE A 177 -15.50 -23.66 1.85
N PRO A 178 -14.16 -23.79 1.64
CA PRO A 178 -13.22 -23.95 2.73
C PRO A 178 -13.25 -22.75 3.68
N ASP A 179 -13.02 -23.00 4.97
CA ASP A 179 -12.92 -21.91 5.94
C ASP A 179 -11.65 -21.06 5.70
N PHE A 180 -11.66 -19.80 6.16
CA PHE A 180 -10.53 -18.90 5.98
C PHE A 180 -9.23 -19.40 6.66
N ASN A 181 -9.34 -20.17 7.76
CA ASN A 181 -8.16 -20.67 8.48
C ASN A 181 -7.40 -21.70 7.64
N SER A 182 -8.09 -22.50 6.84
CA SER A 182 -7.52 -23.45 5.89
C SER A 182 -6.62 -22.75 4.86
N PHE A 183 -6.99 -21.53 4.42
CA PHE A 183 -6.12 -20.70 3.57
C PHE A 183 -4.88 -20.21 4.32
N LYS A 184 -5.02 -19.83 5.59
CA LYS A 184 -3.89 -19.37 6.40
C LYS A 184 -2.89 -20.49 6.68
N GLU A 185 -3.37 -21.72 6.88
CA GLU A 185 -2.53 -22.90 7.07
C GLU A 185 -1.72 -23.24 5.81
N SER A 186 -2.29 -23.05 4.61
CA SER A 186 -1.59 -23.32 3.35
C SER A 186 -0.52 -22.29 2.99
N ALA A 187 -0.66 -21.03 3.44
CA ALA A 187 0.34 -19.98 3.24
C ALA A 187 0.42 -18.98 4.42
N PRO A 188 1.03 -19.36 5.56
CA PRO A 188 0.98 -18.59 6.80
C PRO A 188 1.71 -17.24 6.74
N ASN A 189 2.72 -17.10 5.87
CA ASN A 189 3.44 -15.85 5.66
C ASN A 189 2.75 -14.92 4.65
N PHE A 190 1.80 -15.44 3.87
CA PHE A 190 1.09 -14.71 2.83
C PHE A 190 -0.27 -14.19 3.30
N PHE A 191 -1.04 -15.02 4.01
CA PHE A 191 -2.32 -14.63 4.57
C PHE A 191 -2.14 -13.98 5.95
N GLY A 192 -2.72 -12.78 6.10
CA GLY A 192 -2.80 -12.11 7.39
C GLY A 192 -3.86 -12.72 8.30
N SER A 193 -4.43 -11.91 9.19
CA SER A 193 -5.52 -12.34 10.07
C SER A 193 -6.85 -12.60 9.34
N GLY A 194 -7.04 -12.08 8.12
CA GLY A 194 -8.33 -12.03 7.44
C GLY A 194 -9.36 -11.09 8.09
N LYS A 195 -9.05 -10.53 9.26
CA LYS A 195 -9.94 -9.66 10.04
C LYS A 195 -9.86 -8.19 9.58
N SER A 196 -11.00 -7.51 9.68
CA SER A 196 -11.13 -6.06 9.53
C SER A 196 -10.84 -5.33 10.83
N GLY A 197 -10.45 -4.06 10.75
CA GLY A 197 -10.22 -3.18 11.91
C GLY A 197 -8.86 -3.36 12.58
N ASN A 198 -7.94 -4.13 11.99
CA ASN A 198 -6.61 -4.33 12.56
C ASN A 198 -5.71 -3.09 12.44
N PHE A 199 -6.08 -2.13 11.61
CA PHE A 199 -5.39 -0.85 11.50
C PHE A 199 -5.35 -0.05 12.80
N ALA A 200 -6.32 -0.22 13.71
CA ALA A 200 -6.44 0.59 14.93
C ALA A 200 -5.21 0.54 15.84
N ASN A 201 -4.46 -0.57 15.82
CA ASN A 201 -3.24 -0.75 16.61
C ASN A 201 -1.95 -0.44 15.82
N GLN A 202 -2.06 0.05 14.59
CA GLN A 202 -0.93 0.20 13.66
C GLN A 202 -0.71 1.64 13.19
N PHE A 203 -1.74 2.48 13.22
CA PHE A 203 -1.62 3.89 12.88
C PHE A 203 -1.42 4.75 14.14
N SER A 204 -0.53 5.73 14.04
CA SER A 204 -0.52 6.92 14.89
C SER A 204 -1.64 7.89 14.50
N GLU A 205 -1.90 8.89 15.36
CA GLU A 205 -2.87 9.96 15.07
C GLU A 205 -2.48 10.76 13.82
N GLU A 206 -1.18 11.05 13.64
CA GLU A 206 -0.66 11.76 12.48
C GLU A 206 -0.83 10.95 11.18
N GLU A 207 -0.59 9.65 11.23
CA GLU A 207 -0.80 8.76 10.08
C GLU A 207 -2.30 8.61 9.75
N LEU A 208 -3.18 8.58 10.75
CA LEU A 208 -4.63 8.58 10.52
C LEU A 208 -5.08 9.88 9.85
N ALA A 209 -4.60 11.04 10.33
CA ALA A 209 -4.90 12.32 9.72
C ALA A 209 -4.36 12.41 8.28
N LEU A 210 -3.15 11.89 8.05
CA LEU A 210 -2.58 11.80 6.71
C LEU A 210 -3.41 10.88 5.80
N PHE A 211 -3.84 9.73 6.32
CA PHE A 211 -4.69 8.81 5.58
C PHE A 211 -6.04 9.44 5.22
N GLU A 212 -6.68 10.11 6.16
CA GLU A 212 -7.95 10.81 5.92
C GLU A 212 -7.80 11.87 4.83
N LEU A 213 -6.70 12.63 4.85
CA LEU A 213 -6.39 13.63 3.83
C LEU A 213 -6.25 13.03 2.42
N TYR A 214 -5.57 11.89 2.29
CA TYR A 214 -5.35 11.26 0.99
C TYR A 214 -6.53 10.40 0.52
N SER A 215 -7.19 9.72 1.45
CA SER A 215 -8.07 8.59 1.15
C SER A 215 -9.45 8.69 1.80
N GLY A 216 -9.73 9.68 2.65
CA GLY A 216 -11.03 9.89 3.29
C GLY A 216 -12.20 9.97 2.30
N PRO A 217 -12.13 10.80 1.24
CA PRO A 217 -13.16 10.81 0.20
C PRO A 217 -13.33 9.45 -0.49
N ALA A 218 -12.24 8.73 -0.75
CA ALA A 218 -12.33 7.38 -1.30
C ALA A 218 -12.94 6.36 -0.34
N MET A 219 -12.79 6.51 0.98
CA MET A 219 -13.48 5.69 1.97
C MET A 219 -15.00 5.86 1.87
N ARG A 220 -15.47 7.09 1.66
CA ARG A 220 -16.88 7.40 1.37
C ARG A 220 -17.32 6.75 0.05
N LEU A 221 -16.56 6.92 -1.04
CA LEU A 221 -16.84 6.30 -2.34
C LEU A 221 -16.90 4.77 -2.32
N ALA A 222 -16.08 4.14 -1.48
CA ALA A 222 -16.06 2.68 -1.31
C ALA A 222 -17.10 2.17 -0.31
N GLY A 223 -17.92 3.05 0.29
CA GLY A 223 -19.00 2.68 1.21
C GLY A 223 -18.52 2.32 2.63
N TYR A 224 -17.33 2.77 3.04
CA TYR A 224 -16.81 2.61 4.40
C TYR A 224 -17.21 3.75 5.35
N SER A 225 -18.03 4.68 4.88
CA SER A 225 -18.59 5.79 5.65
C SER A 225 -20.07 5.96 5.31
N SER A 226 -20.86 6.49 6.25
CA SER A 226 -22.30 6.74 6.09
C SER A 226 -22.62 7.99 5.25
N SER A 227 -21.62 8.80 4.93
CA SER A 227 -21.78 10.03 4.15
C SER A 227 -21.32 9.81 2.71
N GLU A 228 -22.21 10.01 1.75
CA GLU A 228 -21.87 9.95 0.32
C GLU A 228 -21.25 11.27 -0.14
N LEU A 229 -20.34 11.22 -1.13
CA LEU A 229 -19.80 12.43 -1.75
C LEU A 229 -20.78 12.96 -2.81
N ASP A 230 -20.95 14.28 -2.88
CA ASP A 230 -21.62 14.92 -4.02
C ASP A 230 -20.70 15.02 -5.26
N GLU A 231 -21.26 15.38 -6.41
CA GLU A 231 -20.52 15.48 -7.69
C GLU A 231 -19.36 16.47 -7.63
N ASN A 232 -19.50 17.58 -6.90
CA ASN A 232 -18.45 18.59 -6.76
C ASN A 232 -17.32 18.07 -5.86
N GLU A 233 -17.66 17.38 -4.77
CA GLU A 233 -16.70 16.72 -3.90
C GLU A 233 -15.92 15.64 -4.67
N VAL A 234 -16.60 14.85 -5.52
CA VAL A 234 -15.95 13.85 -6.38
C VAL A 234 -15.00 14.50 -7.39
N ALA A 235 -15.42 15.58 -8.05
CA ALA A 235 -14.58 16.32 -9.00
C ALA A 235 -13.36 16.96 -8.33
N ALA A 236 -13.56 17.59 -7.16
CA ALA A 236 -12.49 18.17 -6.37
C ALA A 236 -11.48 17.10 -5.90
N TYR A 237 -11.98 15.94 -5.49
CA TYR A 237 -11.12 14.82 -5.12
C TYR A 237 -10.36 14.25 -6.33
N GLY A 238 -10.96 14.21 -7.51
CA GLY A 238 -10.27 13.84 -8.75
C GLY A 238 -9.12 14.81 -9.09
N ALA A 239 -9.36 16.11 -8.99
CA ALA A 239 -8.31 17.13 -9.17
C ALA A 239 -7.19 16.99 -8.13
N PHE A 240 -7.54 16.70 -6.88
CA PHE A 240 -6.57 16.38 -5.84
C PHE A 240 -5.71 15.17 -6.22
N CYS A 241 -6.34 14.06 -6.63
CA CYS A 241 -5.65 12.84 -7.01
C CYS A 241 -4.66 13.08 -8.17
N ALA A 242 -5.10 13.80 -9.21
CA ALA A 242 -4.26 14.15 -10.35
C ALA A 242 -3.04 14.99 -9.94
N ASN A 243 -3.24 16.01 -9.09
CA ASN A 243 -2.13 16.82 -8.58
C ASN A 243 -1.12 16.00 -7.77
N VAL A 244 -1.60 15.04 -6.97
CA VAL A 244 -0.72 14.14 -6.22
C VAL A 244 0.08 13.24 -7.15
N THR A 245 -0.56 12.63 -8.15
CA THR A 245 0.11 11.71 -9.08
C THR A 245 1.11 12.39 -9.99
N ASP A 246 0.82 13.63 -10.42
CA ASP A 246 1.69 14.41 -11.29
C ASP A 246 2.87 15.07 -10.54
N GLY A 247 2.99 14.83 -9.23
CA GLY A 247 4.04 15.41 -8.38
C GLY A 247 3.83 16.89 -8.05
N ASN A 248 2.70 17.48 -8.44
CA ASN A 248 2.34 18.89 -8.21
C ASN A 248 1.48 19.12 -6.95
N SER A 249 1.30 18.11 -6.10
CA SER A 249 0.55 18.34 -4.86
C SER A 249 1.38 19.19 -3.89
N ALA A 250 0.78 20.29 -3.43
CA ALA A 250 1.30 21.10 -2.33
C ALA A 250 1.63 20.25 -1.08
N ILE A 251 0.99 19.09 -0.93
CA ILE A 251 1.25 18.13 0.15
C ILE A 251 2.53 17.35 -0.09
N GLY A 252 2.83 16.91 -1.32
CA GLY A 252 4.10 16.27 -1.67
C GLY A 252 5.28 17.21 -1.42
N GLU A 253 5.11 18.49 -1.76
CA GLU A 253 6.07 19.55 -1.47
C GLU A 253 6.17 19.82 0.04
N ALA A 254 5.05 19.93 0.75
CA ALA A 254 5.04 20.12 2.21
C ALA A 254 5.67 18.94 2.96
N ALA A 255 5.41 17.69 2.54
CA ALA A 255 6.01 16.49 3.12
C ALA A 255 7.52 16.45 2.86
N ARG A 256 7.96 16.83 1.66
CA ARG A 256 9.37 16.98 1.33
C ARG A 256 10.04 18.06 2.18
N LEU A 257 9.46 19.25 2.27
CA LEU A 257 9.96 20.34 3.10
C LEU A 257 10.00 19.96 4.58
N ARG A 258 9.01 19.19 5.07
CA ARG A 258 8.99 18.69 6.45
C ARG A 258 10.11 17.68 6.71
N ALA A 259 10.39 16.78 5.76
CA ALA A 259 11.51 15.84 5.86
C ALA A 259 12.87 16.57 5.83
N GLU A 260 13.03 17.54 4.93
CA GLU A 260 14.21 18.41 4.87
C GLU A 260 14.40 19.20 6.17
N LEU A 261 13.33 19.76 6.74
CA LEU A 261 13.35 20.46 8.03
C LEU A 261 13.76 19.52 9.18
N GLN A 262 13.24 18.30 9.20
CA GLN A 262 13.59 17.32 10.24
C GLN A 262 15.07 16.91 10.14
N GLN A 263 15.59 16.75 8.93
CA GLN A 263 17.01 16.47 8.70
C GLN A 263 17.90 17.66 9.09
N ALA A 264 17.50 18.87 8.74
CA ALA A 264 18.19 20.10 9.15
C ALA A 264 18.21 20.24 10.68
N ARG A 265 17.09 19.93 11.35
CA ARG A 265 17.00 19.97 12.83
C ARG A 265 17.91 18.95 13.50
N LYS A 266 18.03 17.73 12.94
CA LYS A 266 19.01 16.74 13.41
C LYS A 266 20.44 17.28 13.29
N ARG A 267 20.80 17.87 12.15
CA ARG A 267 22.13 18.47 11.92
C ARG A 267 22.40 19.62 12.91
N TYR A 268 21.42 20.49 13.14
CA TYR A 268 21.52 21.58 14.11
C TYR A 268 21.79 21.05 15.52
N ASN A 269 20.99 20.09 16.00
CA ASN A 269 21.16 19.51 17.33
C ASN A 269 22.55 18.87 17.50
N SER A 270 23.04 18.16 16.48
CA SER A 270 24.40 17.59 16.49
C SER A 270 25.49 18.68 16.54
N ALA A 271 25.33 19.76 15.78
CA ALA A 271 26.26 20.89 15.80
C ALA A 271 26.26 21.62 17.17
N GLU A 272 25.09 21.78 17.78
CA GLU A 272 24.95 22.39 19.11
C GLU A 272 25.66 21.55 20.19
N GLN A 273 25.52 20.23 20.15
CA GLN A 273 26.25 19.31 21.04
C GLN A 273 27.76 19.41 20.84
N ALA A 274 28.24 19.51 19.59
CA ALA A 274 29.66 19.68 19.29
C ALA A 274 30.20 21.00 19.85
N LEU A 275 29.44 22.10 19.73
CA LEU A 275 29.81 23.41 20.27
C LEU A 275 29.88 23.40 21.80
N GLN A 276 28.92 22.75 22.48
CA GLN A 276 28.96 22.59 23.94
C GLN A 276 30.21 21.81 24.38
N LYS A 277 30.57 20.75 23.66
CA LYS A 277 31.78 19.97 23.93
C LYS A 277 33.05 20.81 23.74
N GLU A 278 33.14 21.61 22.68
CA GLU A 278 34.26 22.52 22.45
C GLU A 278 34.41 23.55 23.58
N ARG A 279 33.30 24.18 24.00
CA ARG A 279 33.30 25.13 25.12
C ARG A 279 33.84 24.50 26.41
N LYS A 280 33.42 23.27 26.71
CA LYS A 280 33.92 22.51 27.87
C LYS A 280 35.42 22.26 27.76
N LEU A 281 35.91 21.80 26.61
CA LEU A 281 37.33 21.56 26.38
C LEU A 281 38.17 22.84 26.48
N ARG A 282 37.68 23.97 25.96
CA ARG A 282 38.34 25.27 26.11
C ARG A 282 38.46 25.69 27.57
N HIS A 283 37.41 25.49 28.36
CA HIS A 283 37.43 25.78 29.78
C HIS A 283 38.45 24.90 30.52
N GLU A 284 38.44 23.58 30.28
CA GLU A 284 39.42 22.64 30.84
C GLU A 284 40.86 22.98 30.45
N LEU A 285 41.09 23.38 29.19
CA LEU A 285 42.39 23.82 28.70
C LEU A 285 42.85 25.10 29.42
N SER A 286 41.96 26.08 29.60
CA SER A 286 42.24 27.31 30.35
C SER A 286 42.64 27.00 31.79
N GLU A 287 41.87 26.16 32.50
CA GLU A 287 42.22 25.77 33.86
C GLU A 287 43.57 25.04 33.94
N ARG A 288 43.86 24.18 32.96
CA ARG A 288 45.15 23.47 32.87
C ARG A 288 46.30 24.45 32.61
N HIS A 289 46.09 25.45 31.75
CA HIS A 289 47.06 26.53 31.51
C HIS A 289 47.33 27.33 32.78
N ASP A 290 46.28 27.71 33.53
CA ASP A 290 46.42 28.45 34.79
C ASP A 290 47.09 27.62 35.88
N ARG A 291 46.82 26.31 35.94
CA ARG A 291 47.57 25.38 36.80
C ARG A 291 49.05 25.35 36.43
N LEU A 292 49.38 25.20 35.14
CA LEU A 292 50.78 25.17 34.68
C LEU A 292 51.53 26.48 34.98
N ARG A 293 50.89 27.64 34.81
CA ARG A 293 51.48 28.95 35.18
C ARG A 293 51.83 29.03 36.67
N ARG A 294 50.99 28.47 37.54
CA ARG A 294 51.25 28.40 38.99
C ARG A 294 52.40 27.46 39.33
N TYR A 295 52.47 26.28 38.71
CA TYR A 295 53.51 25.27 39.01
C TYR A 295 54.89 25.60 38.44
N THR A 296 54.97 26.27 37.29
CA THR A 296 56.24 26.59 36.62
C THR A 296 56.93 27.84 37.18
N GLY A 297 56.35 28.51 38.19
CA GLY A 297 56.93 29.69 38.80
C GLY A 297 57.06 30.89 37.84
N LEU A 298 56.41 30.87 36.67
CA LEU A 298 56.49 31.95 35.67
C LEU A 298 55.99 33.31 36.20
N GLU A 299 55.02 33.30 37.13
CA GLU A 299 54.61 34.52 37.85
C GLU A 299 55.67 35.01 38.86
N LEU A 300 56.37 34.08 39.53
CA LEU A 300 57.48 34.40 40.42
C LEU A 300 58.70 34.91 39.63
N TYR A 301 59.00 34.32 38.47
CA TYR A 301 60.09 34.72 37.60
C TYR A 301 59.93 36.17 37.09
N ARG A 302 58.70 36.58 36.70
CA ARG A 302 58.42 37.97 36.32
C ARG A 302 58.41 38.97 37.48
N LYS A 303 58.13 38.52 38.71
CA LYS A 303 58.25 39.37 39.92
C LYS A 303 59.69 39.55 40.38
N VAL A 304 60.54 38.55 40.17
CA VAL A 304 61.96 38.57 40.57
C VAL A 304 62.84 39.25 39.51
N PHE A 305 62.46 39.18 38.24
CA PHE A 305 63.15 39.87 37.13
C PHE A 305 62.20 40.77 36.33
N PRO A 306 61.77 41.91 36.88
CA PRO A 306 61.15 42.97 36.08
C PRO A 306 62.22 43.57 35.17
N LYS A 307 61.87 43.80 33.90
CA LYS A 307 62.77 44.50 32.96
C LYS A 307 63.15 45.87 33.47
#